data_AF-A0A9P6GV81-F1
#
_entry.id   AF-A0A9P6GV81-F1
#
_cell.length_a   1.000
_cell.length_b   1.000
_cell.length_c   1.000
_cell.angle_alpha   90.00
_cell.angle_beta   90.00
_cell.angle_gamma   90.00
#
_symmetry.space_group_name_H-M   'P 1'
#
loop_
_entity.id
_entity.type
_entity.pdbx_description
1 polymer ?
#
loop_
_entity_poly.entity_id
_entity_poly.type
_entity_poly.pdbx_seq_one_letter_code
_entity_poly.pdbx_strand_id
1 'polypeptide(L)'
;MISSSNSRHFDQQLNPSSHGTLSNSPSKHQLILGLPLFILNPEKAKLLEKNYFSLSFPLNYGTVELSIKPQQTIYRFQNPQIQDPLEWCRTLRKVAILNQWINETALIILEDLLDKKYLQQLHSKKTLDTKLDLFCEILFPYKEFNLYRKSITKINRSQFTSFEDFLQVLEDLRKRADLCGQSRLEKVPESDLIEVVLRNLNVREREYLAQCNAYTIEEIQTAMRTFQENQIFFNLSYSGINQKTDNNPSAFQTPRRYCYYHKTNFHDAKDCKYLQTKGKHLQSSKQAFSATCDTNGFTLDNLPTTKFQTNDKILTL
;
A
#
# COMPACT_ATOMS: atom_id res chain seq x y z
N MET A 1 -4.49 56.33 -37.31
CA MET A 1 -3.54 55.62 -38.19
C MET A 1 -2.26 55.42 -37.37
N ILE A 2 -1.77 54.19 -37.12
CA ILE A 2 -1.01 53.33 -38.06
C ILE A 2 0.23 54.13 -38.56
N SER A 3 1.51 53.75 -38.46
CA SER A 3 2.27 52.59 -37.94
C SER A 3 3.79 52.94 -38.01
N SER A 4 4.78 52.30 -37.39
CA SER A 4 4.91 51.28 -36.31
C SER A 4 6.40 51.12 -35.97
N SER A 5 6.79 50.94 -34.70
CA SER A 5 8.21 50.82 -34.31
C SER A 5 8.70 49.37 -34.33
N ASN A 6 9.58 49.05 -35.28
CA ASN A 6 10.29 47.76 -35.33
C ASN A 6 11.21 47.59 -34.11
N SER A 7 11.10 46.46 -33.41
CA SER A 7 12.17 45.94 -32.54
C SER A 7 12.43 44.48 -32.89
N ARG A 8 13.70 44.08 -32.91
CA ARG A 8 14.16 42.83 -33.53
C ARG A 8 14.08 41.66 -32.56
N HIS A 9 13.57 40.53 -33.02
CA HIS A 9 13.75 39.25 -32.34
C HIS A 9 15.24 38.88 -32.27
N PHE A 10 15.67 38.39 -31.11
CA PHE A 10 16.91 37.64 -30.95
C PHE A 10 16.55 36.19 -30.68
N ASP A 11 16.59 35.36 -31.72
CA ASP A 11 16.60 33.90 -31.56
C ASP A 11 18.03 33.44 -31.34
N GLN A 12 18.31 32.82 -30.19
CA GLN A 12 19.50 31.98 -30.00
C GLN A 12 19.06 30.56 -29.67
N GLN A 13 19.12 29.71 -30.69
CA GLN A 13 19.08 28.26 -30.53
C GLN A 13 20.37 27.79 -29.87
N LEU A 14 20.27 26.95 -28.84
CA LEU A 14 21.39 26.16 -28.33
C LEU A 14 21.02 24.68 -28.36
N ASN A 15 21.77 23.92 -29.16
CA ASN A 15 21.65 22.47 -29.25
C ASN A 15 22.15 21.80 -27.96
N PRO A 16 21.49 20.72 -27.47
CA PRO A 16 22.01 19.92 -26.38
C PRO A 16 22.95 18.81 -26.89
N SER A 17 24.23 18.88 -26.53
CA SER A 17 25.18 17.79 -26.71
C SER A 17 25.04 16.73 -25.62
N SER A 18 24.98 15.46 -26.01
CA SER A 18 24.87 14.30 -25.12
C SER A 18 26.21 13.90 -24.50
N HIS A 19 26.23 13.58 -23.20
CA HIS A 19 26.71 12.30 -22.63
C HIS A 19 26.76 12.38 -21.08
N GLY A 20 26.36 11.30 -20.38
CA GLY A 20 26.34 11.26 -18.92
C GLY A 20 25.36 10.24 -18.34
N THR A 21 25.51 8.96 -18.68
CA THR A 21 24.65 7.88 -18.17
C THR A 21 24.91 7.58 -16.69
N LEU A 22 23.95 7.93 -15.84
CA LEU A 22 23.82 7.40 -14.48
C LEU A 22 22.46 6.69 -14.38
N SER A 23 22.49 5.36 -14.35
CA SER A 23 21.30 4.51 -14.39
C SER A 23 20.64 4.39 -13.02
N ASN A 24 19.99 5.45 -12.56
CA ASN A 24 18.96 5.33 -11.52
C ASN A 24 17.66 4.89 -12.21
N SER A 25 17.35 3.60 -12.15
CA SER A 25 16.06 3.07 -12.60
C SER A 25 14.94 3.63 -11.72
N PRO A 26 14.05 4.52 -12.22
CA PRO A 26 12.95 5.02 -11.42
C PRO A 26 11.94 3.89 -11.26
N SER A 27 11.42 3.70 -10.04
CA SER A 27 10.26 2.86 -9.80
C SER A 27 9.12 3.27 -10.74
N LYS A 28 8.48 2.28 -11.38
CA LYS A 28 7.43 2.48 -12.40
C LYS A 28 6.10 2.96 -11.78
N HIS A 29 6.10 4.11 -11.14
CA HIS A 29 4.86 4.82 -10.83
C HIS A 29 4.29 5.36 -12.15
N GLN A 30 3.21 4.74 -12.64
CA GLN A 30 2.45 5.29 -13.76
C GLN A 30 1.92 6.66 -13.36
N LEU A 31 2.44 7.70 -14.00
CA LEU A 31 2.07 9.09 -13.73
C LEU A 31 0.59 9.29 -14.08
N ILE A 32 -0.26 9.41 -13.06
CA ILE A 32 -1.64 9.87 -13.24
C ILE A 32 -1.57 11.36 -13.60
N LEU A 33 -1.74 11.66 -14.88
CA LEU A 33 -1.71 13.02 -15.43
C LEU A 33 -2.65 13.94 -14.62
N GLY A 34 -2.10 15.04 -14.09
CA GLY A 34 -2.83 16.08 -13.37
C GLY A 34 -2.71 16.05 -11.84
N LEU A 35 -2.12 15.03 -11.22
CA LEU A 35 -1.79 15.08 -9.78
C LEU A 35 -0.52 15.92 -9.52
N PRO A 36 -0.44 16.64 -8.39
CA PRO A 36 0.77 17.33 -7.95
C PRO A 36 2.00 16.42 -7.86
N LEU A 37 3.19 17.00 -8.05
CA LEU A 37 4.45 16.25 -8.07
C LEU A 37 4.74 15.56 -6.72
N PHE A 38 4.33 16.15 -5.60
CA PHE A 38 4.51 15.52 -4.28
C PHE A 38 3.70 14.22 -4.10
N ILE A 39 2.62 14.03 -4.88
CA ILE A 39 1.86 12.76 -4.90
C ILE A 39 2.51 11.77 -5.86
N LEU A 40 2.96 12.24 -7.04
CA LEU A 40 3.51 11.39 -8.10
C LEU A 40 4.96 10.95 -7.87
N ASN A 41 5.77 11.78 -7.22
CA ASN A 41 7.18 11.55 -6.90
C ASN A 41 7.59 12.40 -5.69
N PRO A 42 7.33 11.94 -4.45
CA PRO A 42 7.61 12.71 -3.23
C PRO A 42 9.09 13.00 -3.01
N GLU A 43 10.00 12.15 -3.48
CA GLU A 43 11.45 12.37 -3.36
C GLU A 43 11.92 13.54 -4.22
N LYS A 44 11.50 13.57 -5.49
CA LYS A 44 11.80 14.68 -6.41
C LYS A 44 11.17 15.99 -5.93
N ALA A 45 9.96 15.93 -5.38
CA ALA A 45 9.30 17.08 -4.78
C ALA A 45 10.11 17.66 -3.59
N LYS A 46 10.52 16.80 -2.64
CA LYS A 46 11.38 17.19 -1.50
C LYS A 46 12.74 17.75 -1.94
N LEU A 47 13.34 17.23 -3.02
CA LEU A 47 14.61 17.75 -3.55
C LEU A 47 14.45 19.16 -4.14
N LEU A 48 13.31 19.45 -4.77
CA LEU A 48 12.99 20.80 -5.27
C LEU A 48 12.68 21.78 -4.13
N GLU A 49 11.98 21.33 -3.08
CA GLU A 49 11.62 22.15 -1.92
C GLU A 49 12.83 22.72 -1.16
N LYS A 50 13.97 22.01 -1.14
CA LYS A 50 15.23 22.49 -0.52
C LYS A 50 15.75 23.82 -1.08
N ASN A 51 15.28 24.27 -2.25
CA ASN A 51 15.68 25.54 -2.85
C ASN A 51 14.82 26.73 -2.39
N TYR A 52 13.80 26.49 -1.56
CA TYR A 52 12.91 27.53 -1.06
C TYR A 52 13.45 28.16 0.23
N PHE A 53 13.10 29.44 0.45
CA PHE A 53 13.39 30.13 1.70
C PHE A 53 12.82 29.33 2.88
N SER A 54 13.54 29.27 4.00
CA SER A 54 13.15 28.49 5.16
C SER A 54 13.46 29.17 6.48
N LEU A 55 12.54 29.03 7.45
CA LEU A 55 12.75 29.43 8.84
C LEU A 55 13.14 28.19 9.67
N SER A 56 14.30 28.24 10.32
CA SER A 56 14.74 27.22 11.28
C SER A 56 14.48 27.69 12.70
N PHE A 57 13.89 26.84 13.53
CA PHE A 57 13.47 27.16 14.89
C PHE A 57 14.46 26.58 15.94
N PRO A 58 14.62 27.20 17.13
CA PRO A 58 13.90 28.37 17.63
C PRO A 58 14.28 29.67 16.92
N LEU A 59 13.28 30.50 16.58
CA LEU A 59 13.52 31.87 16.12
C LEU A 59 13.81 32.75 17.34
N ASN A 60 15.02 33.32 17.39
CA ASN A 60 15.48 34.12 18.51
C ASN A 60 15.01 35.57 18.36
N TYR A 61 13.72 35.84 18.60
CA TYR A 61 13.13 37.20 18.62
C TYR A 61 13.51 38.01 19.87
N GLY A 62 14.78 37.92 20.29
CA GLY A 62 15.35 38.67 21.40
C GLY A 62 15.33 37.95 22.75
N THR A 63 16.54 37.76 23.30
CA THR A 63 16.84 37.72 24.75
C THR A 63 16.33 36.57 25.62
N VAL A 64 15.91 35.42 25.08
CA VAL A 64 15.92 34.16 25.87
C VAL A 64 16.43 32.99 25.04
N GLU A 65 17.65 32.52 25.31
CA GLU A 65 18.11 31.22 24.84
C GLU A 65 17.35 30.12 25.60
N LEU A 66 16.55 29.34 24.88
CA LEU A 66 15.95 28.11 25.41
C LEU A 66 16.56 26.89 24.74
N SER A 67 17.06 26.01 25.61
CA SER A 67 17.84 24.82 25.37
C SER A 67 17.25 23.90 24.28
N ILE A 68 18.07 23.65 23.26
CA ILE A 68 18.05 22.55 22.28
C ILE A 68 16.75 21.70 22.27
N LYS A 69 15.81 22.10 21.40
CA LYS A 69 14.88 21.18 20.74
C LYS A 69 15.26 21.11 19.26
N PRO A 70 15.03 19.98 18.56
CA PRO A 70 15.57 19.77 17.23
C PRO A 70 15.14 20.89 16.27
N GLN A 71 16.09 21.41 15.49
CA GLN A 71 15.87 22.48 14.52
C GLN A 71 14.88 22.03 13.45
N GLN A 72 13.59 22.18 13.73
CA GLN A 72 12.54 22.04 12.72
C GLN A 72 12.65 23.25 11.80
N THR A 73 12.64 22.97 10.51
CA THR A 73 12.80 23.96 9.46
C THR A 73 11.53 23.94 8.62
N ILE A 74 10.86 25.09 8.53
CA ILE A 74 9.67 25.26 7.68
C ILE A 74 10.06 26.07 6.46
N TYR A 75 9.89 25.48 5.30
CA TYR A 75 10.01 26.17 4.02
C TYR A 75 8.79 27.09 3.82
N ARG A 76 9.03 28.28 3.28
CA ARG A 76 7.99 29.18 2.76
C ARG A 76 7.15 28.42 1.75
N PHE A 77 5.84 28.60 1.79
CA PHE A 77 4.95 28.01 0.80
C PHE A 77 4.95 28.85 -0.47
N GLN A 78 5.49 28.30 -1.55
CA GLN A 78 5.61 28.97 -2.84
C GLN A 78 4.80 28.27 -3.94
N ASN A 79 4.81 26.93 -3.98
CA ASN A 79 4.26 26.17 -5.11
C ASN A 79 3.44 24.93 -4.68
N PRO A 80 2.10 24.95 -4.84
CA PRO A 80 1.21 23.83 -4.52
C PRO A 80 1.34 22.62 -5.46
N GLN A 81 2.22 22.67 -6.46
CA GLN A 81 2.58 21.48 -7.26
C GLN A 81 3.79 20.72 -6.68
N ILE A 82 4.59 21.38 -5.84
CA ILE A 82 5.85 20.83 -5.29
C ILE A 82 5.73 20.60 -3.78
N GLN A 83 5.04 21.48 -3.06
CA GLN A 83 4.82 21.36 -1.61
C GLN A 83 3.41 20.86 -1.36
N ASP A 84 3.26 19.87 -0.50
CA ASP A 84 1.95 19.38 -0.08
C ASP A 84 1.30 20.38 0.89
N PRO A 85 0.16 21.02 0.53
CA PRO A 85 -0.49 21.97 1.42
C PRO A 85 -0.89 21.36 2.76
N LEU A 86 -1.30 20.09 2.78
CA LEU A 86 -1.80 19.43 3.99
C LEU A 86 -0.65 19.16 4.98
N GLU A 87 0.44 18.59 4.48
CA GLU A 87 1.62 18.32 5.30
C GLU A 87 2.31 19.61 5.72
N TRP A 88 2.32 20.64 4.87
CA TRP A 88 2.85 21.96 5.22
C TRP A 88 2.05 22.61 6.36
N CYS A 89 0.71 22.62 6.27
CA CYS A 89 -0.16 23.11 7.34
C CYS A 89 0.00 22.31 8.64
N ARG A 90 0.09 20.97 8.55
CA ARG A 90 0.34 20.09 9.70
C ARG A 90 1.69 20.40 10.35
N THR A 91 2.72 20.62 9.55
CA THR A 91 4.07 20.98 10.01
C THR A 91 4.06 22.33 10.74
N LEU A 92 3.40 23.35 10.19
CA LEU A 92 3.31 24.67 10.82
C LEU A 92 2.56 24.62 12.17
N ARG A 93 1.43 23.92 12.24
CA ARG A 93 0.71 23.66 13.51
C ARG A 93 1.60 22.98 14.54
N LYS A 94 2.32 21.93 14.13
CA LYS A 94 3.24 21.19 15.01
C LYS A 94 4.36 22.07 15.55
N VAL A 95 4.98 22.90 14.71
CA VAL A 95 6.02 23.85 15.13
C VAL A 95 5.45 24.92 16.06
N ALA A 96 4.26 25.46 15.78
CA ALA A 96 3.60 26.43 16.66
C ALA A 96 3.34 25.87 18.07
N ILE A 97 2.85 24.62 18.16
CA ILE A 97 2.65 23.92 19.43
C ILE A 97 3.98 23.67 20.16
N LEU A 98 5.00 23.17 19.46
CA LEU A 98 6.30 22.83 20.06
C LEU A 98 7.07 24.04 20.59
N ASN A 99 6.86 25.21 19.96
CA ASN A 99 7.44 26.50 20.37
C ASN A 99 6.47 27.36 21.19
N GLN A 100 5.29 26.83 21.55
CA GLN A 100 4.28 27.50 22.39
C GLN A 100 3.89 28.91 21.89
N TRP A 101 3.70 29.07 20.57
CA TRP A 101 3.34 30.37 20.00
C TRP A 101 1.95 30.82 20.47
N ILE A 102 1.88 32.05 20.95
CA ILE A 102 0.62 32.81 21.01
C ILE A 102 0.13 33.08 19.58
N ASN A 103 -1.17 33.31 19.42
CA ASN A 103 -1.81 33.44 18.11
C ASN A 103 -1.20 34.60 17.30
N GLU A 104 -0.83 35.70 17.96
CA GLU A 104 -0.23 36.89 17.34
C GLU A 104 1.12 36.55 16.69
N THR A 105 2.01 35.86 17.42
CA THR A 105 3.31 35.37 16.90
C THR A 105 3.12 34.38 15.76
N ALA A 106 2.15 33.46 15.89
CA ALA A 106 1.83 32.50 14.86
C ALA A 106 1.33 33.16 13.56
N LEU A 107 0.58 34.25 13.67
CA LEU A 107 0.11 35.03 12.51
C LEU A 107 1.24 35.79 11.82
N ILE A 108 2.15 36.42 12.58
CA ILE A 108 3.33 37.09 12.01
C ILE A 108 4.19 36.09 11.22
N ILE A 109 4.48 34.92 11.80
CA ILE A 109 5.27 33.88 11.15
C ILE A 109 4.54 33.30 9.92
N LEU A 110 3.21 33.20 9.94
CA LEU A 110 2.40 32.82 8.78
C LEU A 110 2.52 33.84 7.63
N GLU A 111 2.59 35.15 7.95
CA GLU A 111 2.73 36.21 6.96
C GLU A 111 4.11 36.20 6.26
N ASP A 112 5.19 35.86 6.98
CA ASP A 112 6.53 35.66 6.38
C ASP A 112 6.61 34.39 5.52
N LEU A 113 5.86 33.34 5.89
CA LEU A 113 5.89 32.03 5.23
C LEU A 113 4.92 31.87 4.06
N LEU A 114 4.03 32.84 3.81
CA LEU A 114 3.08 32.82 2.69
C LEU A 114 3.31 33.96 1.69
N ASP A 115 2.93 33.72 0.43
CA ASP A 115 2.84 34.78 -0.57
C ASP A 115 1.63 35.69 -0.32
N LYS A 116 1.80 37.00 -0.59
CA LYS A 116 0.76 38.04 -0.45
C LYS A 116 -0.57 37.68 -1.13
N LYS A 117 -0.52 36.95 -2.26
CA LYS A 117 -1.69 36.44 -3.01
C LYS A 117 -2.62 35.53 -2.19
N TYR A 118 -2.07 34.78 -1.24
CA TYR A 118 -2.82 33.92 -0.32
C TYR A 118 -3.28 34.74 0.89
N LEU A 119 -2.38 35.54 1.49
CA LEU A 119 -2.69 36.37 2.66
C LEU A 119 -3.88 37.29 2.45
N GLN A 120 -4.02 37.88 1.26
CA GLN A 120 -5.18 38.69 0.87
C GLN A 120 -6.52 37.93 0.95
N GLN A 121 -6.54 36.63 0.67
CA GLN A 121 -7.74 35.79 0.75
C GLN A 121 -8.01 35.32 2.19
N LEU A 122 -6.97 35.21 3.02
CA LEU A 122 -7.04 34.77 4.41
C LEU A 122 -7.43 35.88 5.42
N HIS A 123 -7.63 37.12 4.97
CA HIS A 123 -7.90 38.27 5.85
C HIS A 123 -9.17 38.11 6.72
N SER A 124 -10.14 37.32 6.25
CA SER A 124 -11.44 37.10 6.93
C SER A 124 -11.35 36.22 8.20
N LYS A 125 -10.22 35.55 8.42
CA LYS A 125 -10.00 34.60 9.53
C LYS A 125 -9.02 35.16 10.56
N LYS A 126 -9.26 34.88 11.84
CA LYS A 126 -8.59 35.52 13.00
C LYS A 126 -7.57 34.66 13.74
N THR A 127 -7.57 33.33 13.54
CA THR A 127 -6.62 32.42 14.20
C THR A 127 -5.74 31.73 13.19
N LEU A 128 -4.56 31.24 13.61
CA LEU A 128 -3.69 30.41 12.77
C LEU A 128 -4.50 29.26 12.14
N ASP A 129 -5.20 28.47 12.95
CA ASP A 129 -5.94 27.31 12.46
C ASP A 129 -7.01 27.67 11.44
N THR A 130 -7.83 28.69 11.71
CA THR A 130 -8.89 29.09 10.77
C THR A 130 -8.35 29.70 9.48
N LYS A 131 -7.15 30.29 9.49
CA LYS A 131 -6.44 30.68 8.27
C LYS A 131 -5.87 29.47 7.51
N LEU A 132 -5.31 28.48 8.21
CA LEU A 132 -4.76 27.27 7.58
C LEU A 132 -5.83 26.37 6.96
N ASP A 133 -7.01 26.28 7.57
CA ASP A 133 -8.14 25.54 7.00
C ASP A 133 -8.65 26.22 5.72
N LEU A 134 -8.88 27.55 5.76
CA LEU A 134 -9.25 28.31 4.57
C LEU A 134 -8.17 28.29 3.48
N PHE A 135 -6.89 28.25 3.86
CA PHE A 135 -5.78 28.12 2.93
C PHE A 135 -5.82 26.78 2.17
N CYS A 136 -6.20 25.68 2.85
CA CYS A 136 -6.46 24.41 2.20
C CYS A 136 -7.67 24.51 1.25
N GLU A 137 -8.79 25.09 1.69
CA GLU A 137 -9.99 25.28 0.84
C GLU A 137 -9.68 26.06 -0.46
N ILE A 138 -8.83 27.10 -0.39
CA ILE A 138 -8.38 27.87 -1.56
C ILE A 138 -7.54 27.02 -2.54
N LEU A 139 -6.75 26.08 -2.01
CA LEU A 139 -5.84 25.24 -2.80
C LEU A 139 -6.48 23.95 -3.35
N PHE A 140 -7.63 23.54 -2.82
CA PHE A 140 -8.37 22.35 -3.26
C PHE A 140 -9.74 22.74 -3.87
N PRO A 141 -9.77 23.40 -5.05
CA PRO A 141 -11.01 23.91 -5.63
C PRO A 141 -11.93 22.79 -6.15
N TYR A 142 -13.25 23.00 -6.05
CA TYR A 142 -14.30 22.01 -6.39
C TYR A 142 -14.09 21.23 -7.70
N LYS A 143 -13.61 21.91 -8.75
CA LYS A 143 -13.32 21.32 -10.07
C LYS A 143 -12.39 20.09 -10.00
N GLU A 144 -11.59 19.96 -8.93
CA GLU A 144 -10.64 18.86 -8.72
C GLU A 144 -11.22 17.69 -7.91
N PHE A 145 -12.41 17.80 -7.33
CA PHE A 145 -13.08 16.70 -6.60
C PHE A 145 -13.08 15.39 -7.39
N ASN A 146 -13.51 15.47 -8.66
CA ASN A 146 -13.55 14.33 -9.58
C ASN A 146 -12.17 13.82 -9.98
N LEU A 147 -11.10 14.62 -9.87
CA LEU A 147 -9.72 14.21 -10.14
C LEU A 147 -9.18 13.35 -8.99
N TYR A 148 -9.38 13.78 -7.73
CA TYR A 148 -9.00 12.99 -6.57
C TYR A 148 -9.85 11.71 -6.47
N ARG A 149 -11.17 11.79 -6.64
CA ARG A 149 -12.06 10.60 -6.62
C ARG A 149 -11.70 9.57 -7.72
N LYS A 150 -11.35 10.02 -8.94
CA LYS A 150 -10.85 9.12 -10.01
C LYS A 150 -9.46 8.57 -9.74
N SER A 151 -8.68 9.18 -8.84
CA SER A 151 -7.36 8.68 -8.45
C SER A 151 -7.50 7.58 -7.40
N ILE A 152 -8.42 7.73 -6.44
CA ILE A 152 -8.81 6.69 -5.47
C ILE A 152 -9.19 5.39 -6.20
N THR A 153 -10.01 5.45 -7.26
CA THR A 153 -10.44 4.22 -7.96
C THR A 153 -9.37 3.60 -8.87
N LYS A 154 -8.25 4.29 -9.13
CA LYS A 154 -7.14 3.83 -10.00
C LYS A 154 -5.91 3.31 -9.27
N ILE A 155 -5.74 3.66 -8.00
CA ILE A 155 -4.60 3.24 -7.19
C ILE A 155 -4.55 1.71 -7.06
N ASN A 156 -3.34 1.15 -7.15
CA ASN A 156 -3.13 -0.29 -7.08
C ASN A 156 -2.12 -0.65 -6.01
N ARG A 157 -2.43 -1.62 -5.14
CA ARG A 157 -1.54 -2.01 -4.03
C ARG A 157 -0.14 -2.45 -4.50
N SER A 158 -0.01 -3.04 -5.68
CA SER A 158 1.29 -3.44 -6.25
C SER A 158 2.26 -2.28 -6.53
N GLN A 159 1.80 -1.03 -6.42
CA GLN A 159 2.61 0.19 -6.57
C GLN A 159 3.30 0.60 -5.26
N PHE A 160 3.07 -0.10 -4.14
CA PHE A 160 3.50 0.27 -2.79
C PHE A 160 4.32 -0.84 -2.11
N THR A 161 5.25 -0.44 -1.24
CA THR A 161 6.14 -1.36 -0.51
C THR A 161 5.41 -2.09 0.61
N SER A 162 4.58 -1.37 1.37
CA SER A 162 3.76 -1.92 2.46
C SER A 162 2.26 -1.70 2.22
N PHE A 163 1.42 -2.41 2.97
CA PHE A 163 -0.02 -2.17 2.96
C PHE A 163 -0.38 -0.84 3.64
N GLU A 164 0.36 -0.47 4.69
CA GLU A 164 0.31 0.82 5.36
C GLU A 164 0.55 1.99 4.39
N ASP A 165 1.57 1.93 3.52
CA ASP A 165 1.83 2.98 2.52
C ASP A 165 0.64 3.14 1.55
N PHE A 166 0.07 2.01 1.11
CA PHE A 166 -1.09 1.97 0.23
C PHE A 166 -2.33 2.60 0.88
N LEU A 167 -2.63 2.24 2.13
CA LEU A 167 -3.74 2.84 2.88
C LEU A 167 -3.53 4.33 3.14
N GLN A 168 -2.32 4.74 3.53
CA GLN A 168 -2.00 6.14 3.80
C GLN A 168 -2.26 7.03 2.56
N VAL A 169 -1.81 6.61 1.38
CA VAL A 169 -2.05 7.36 0.14
C VAL A 169 -3.54 7.34 -0.25
N LEU A 170 -4.25 6.23 0.00
CA LEU A 170 -5.70 6.14 -0.22
C LEU A 170 -6.48 7.13 0.65
N GLU A 171 -6.14 7.22 1.94
CA GLU A 171 -6.71 8.20 2.86
C GLU A 171 -6.36 9.64 2.49
N ASP A 172 -5.12 9.91 2.06
CA ASP A 172 -4.72 11.28 1.73
C ASP A 172 -5.35 11.75 0.42
N LEU A 173 -5.65 10.85 -0.52
CA LEU A 173 -6.54 11.13 -1.64
C LEU A 173 -7.98 11.38 -1.20
N ARG A 174 -8.51 10.62 -0.21
CA ARG A 174 -9.84 10.86 0.38
C ARG A 174 -9.92 12.25 1.02
N LYS A 175 -8.95 12.62 1.86
CA LYS A 175 -8.87 13.93 2.55
C LYS A 175 -8.86 15.09 1.54
N ARG A 176 -8.12 14.96 0.43
CA ARG A 176 -8.10 15.97 -0.65
C ARG A 176 -9.42 16.05 -1.40
N ALA A 177 -10.06 14.91 -1.70
CA ALA A 177 -11.39 14.89 -2.30
C ALA A 177 -12.42 15.56 -1.37
N ASP A 178 -12.44 15.21 -0.09
CA ASP A 178 -13.37 15.79 0.90
C ASP A 178 -13.18 17.31 1.07
N LEU A 179 -11.94 17.82 0.94
CA LEU A 179 -11.65 19.26 0.93
C LEU A 179 -12.10 19.97 -0.35
N CYS A 180 -12.23 19.26 -1.47
CA CYS A 180 -12.81 19.81 -2.69
C CYS A 180 -14.35 19.86 -2.66
N GLY A 181 -15.04 19.12 -1.80
CA GLY A 181 -16.51 19.02 -1.82
C GLY A 181 -17.21 20.36 -1.53
N GLN A 182 -18.27 20.70 -2.27
CA GLN A 182 -19.01 21.96 -2.05
C GLN A 182 -19.79 21.99 -0.74
N SER A 183 -20.06 20.83 -0.15
CA SER A 183 -20.78 20.70 1.11
C SER A 183 -20.23 19.56 1.95
N ARG A 184 -20.52 19.57 3.26
CA ARG A 184 -20.17 18.47 4.18
C ARG A 184 -20.78 17.11 3.80
N LEU A 185 -21.76 17.10 2.88
CA LEU A 185 -22.43 15.91 2.35
C LEU A 185 -21.69 15.32 1.13
N GLU A 186 -20.90 16.13 0.42
CA GLU A 186 -20.17 15.72 -0.78
C GLU A 186 -18.76 15.20 -0.40
N LYS A 187 -18.74 14.16 0.43
CA LYS A 187 -17.54 13.45 0.86
C LYS A 187 -17.41 12.11 0.18
N VAL A 188 -16.19 11.58 0.10
CA VAL A 188 -15.95 10.20 -0.31
C VAL A 188 -16.37 9.27 0.83
N PRO A 189 -17.39 8.41 0.63
CA PRO A 189 -17.83 7.48 1.65
C PRO A 189 -16.77 6.41 1.88
N GLU A 190 -16.74 5.84 3.08
CA GLU A 190 -15.72 4.83 3.42
C GLU A 190 -15.89 3.54 2.62
N SER A 191 -17.11 3.22 2.20
CA SER A 191 -17.42 2.11 1.30
C SER A 191 -16.64 2.16 -0.03
N ASP A 192 -16.46 3.35 -0.63
CA ASP A 192 -15.68 3.54 -1.86
C ASP A 192 -14.20 3.18 -1.63
N LEU A 193 -13.67 3.41 -0.42
CA LEU A 193 -12.30 3.04 -0.04
C LEU A 193 -12.20 1.53 0.20
N ILE A 194 -13.13 0.96 0.96
CA ILE A 194 -13.17 -0.47 1.28
C ILE A 194 -13.26 -1.31 0.00
N GLU A 195 -14.09 -0.92 -0.98
CA GLU A 195 -14.17 -1.60 -2.27
C GLU A 195 -12.81 -1.59 -3.01
N VAL A 196 -12.15 -0.42 -3.06
CA VAL A 196 -10.82 -0.29 -3.67
C VAL A 196 -9.77 -1.12 -2.94
N VAL A 197 -9.81 -1.20 -1.61
CA VAL A 197 -8.92 -2.04 -0.80
C VAL A 197 -9.17 -3.52 -1.15
N LEU A 198 -10.39 -4.03 -0.97
CA LEU A 198 -10.72 -5.45 -1.18
C LEU A 198 -10.38 -5.95 -2.60
N ARG A 199 -10.60 -5.11 -3.62
CA ARG A 199 -10.23 -5.39 -5.02
C ARG A 199 -8.71 -5.50 -5.23
N ASN A 200 -7.92 -4.80 -4.40
CA ASN A 200 -6.46 -4.78 -4.45
C ASN A 200 -5.78 -5.82 -3.53
N LEU A 201 -6.52 -6.52 -2.69
CA LEU A 201 -6.02 -7.63 -1.88
C LEU A 201 -5.90 -8.92 -2.69
N ASN A 202 -5.00 -9.81 -2.27
CA ASN A 202 -4.96 -11.18 -2.79
C ASN A 202 -6.05 -12.06 -2.13
N VAL A 203 -6.24 -13.28 -2.63
CA VAL A 203 -7.31 -14.19 -2.16
C VAL A 203 -7.17 -14.50 -0.67
N ARG A 204 -5.96 -14.85 -0.20
CA ARG A 204 -5.71 -15.20 1.21
C ARG A 204 -5.94 -14.04 2.16
N GLU A 205 -5.63 -12.82 1.72
CA GLU A 205 -5.86 -11.60 2.50
C GLU A 205 -7.35 -11.31 2.66
N ARG A 206 -8.15 -11.46 1.58
CA ARG A 206 -9.61 -11.34 1.67
C ARG A 206 -10.21 -12.42 2.58
N GLU A 207 -9.75 -13.66 2.46
CA GLU A 207 -10.17 -14.76 3.34
C GLU A 207 -9.86 -14.47 4.81
N TYR A 208 -8.67 -13.93 5.09
CA TYR A 208 -8.27 -13.54 6.45
C TYR A 208 -9.12 -12.38 7.00
N LEU A 209 -9.39 -11.33 6.21
CA LEU A 209 -10.28 -10.24 6.64
C LEU A 209 -11.70 -10.73 6.94
N ALA A 210 -12.22 -11.66 6.15
CA ALA A 210 -13.52 -12.28 6.40
C ALA A 210 -13.53 -13.11 7.70
N GLN A 211 -12.45 -13.84 8.00
CA GLN A 211 -12.28 -14.55 9.28
C GLN A 211 -12.20 -13.60 10.47
N CYS A 212 -11.55 -12.44 10.30
CA CYS A 212 -11.44 -11.40 11.32
C CYS A 212 -12.72 -10.55 11.49
N ASN A 213 -13.74 -10.70 10.61
CA ASN A 213 -14.90 -9.81 10.57
C ASN A 213 -14.53 -8.32 10.46
N ALA A 214 -13.53 -7.99 9.64
CA ALA A 214 -13.07 -6.62 9.44
C ALA A 214 -13.87 -5.92 8.33
N TYR A 215 -14.61 -4.87 8.70
CA TYR A 215 -15.51 -4.12 7.81
C TYR A 215 -15.21 -2.62 7.72
N THR A 216 -14.47 -2.03 8.68
CA THR A 216 -13.98 -0.64 8.62
C THR A 216 -12.53 -0.56 8.15
N ILE A 217 -12.07 0.62 7.71
CA ILE A 217 -10.66 0.80 7.30
C ILE A 217 -9.69 0.53 8.46
N GLU A 218 -10.05 0.90 9.70
CA GLU A 218 -9.25 0.69 10.91
C GLU A 218 -9.14 -0.81 11.29
N GLU A 219 -10.25 -1.54 11.21
CA GLU A 219 -10.27 -3.00 11.41
C GLU A 219 -9.43 -3.71 10.34
N ILE A 220 -9.58 -3.30 9.07
CA ILE A 220 -8.82 -3.85 7.94
C ILE A 220 -7.32 -3.58 8.11
N GLN A 221 -6.92 -2.39 8.54
CA GLN A 221 -5.52 -2.06 8.82
C GLN A 221 -4.96 -2.95 9.94
N THR A 222 -5.70 -3.10 11.03
CA THR A 222 -5.31 -3.91 12.20
C THR A 222 -5.17 -5.40 11.85
N ALA A 223 -6.15 -5.94 11.12
CA ALA A 223 -6.11 -7.32 10.64
C ALA A 223 -4.94 -7.52 9.65
N MET A 224 -4.75 -6.62 8.69
CA MET A 224 -3.65 -6.74 7.71
C MET A 224 -2.26 -6.63 8.32
N ARG A 225 -2.08 -5.85 9.39
CA ARG A 225 -0.84 -5.84 10.18
C ARG A 225 -0.60 -7.20 10.84
N THR A 226 -1.63 -7.70 11.54
CA THR A 226 -1.59 -9.02 12.21
C THR A 226 -1.29 -10.16 11.22
N PHE A 227 -1.85 -10.08 10.00
CA PHE A 227 -1.57 -11.02 8.92
C PHE A 227 -0.11 -10.98 8.45
N GLN A 228 0.48 -9.78 8.29
CA GLN A 228 1.89 -9.61 7.92
C GLN A 228 2.83 -10.14 9.01
N GLU A 229 2.57 -9.80 10.28
CA GLU A 229 3.33 -10.28 11.44
C GLU A 229 3.32 -11.81 11.52
N ASN A 230 2.15 -12.43 11.32
CA ASN A 230 2.01 -13.89 11.26
C ASN A 230 2.83 -14.49 10.09
N GLN A 231 2.80 -13.90 8.89
CA GLN A 231 3.63 -14.39 7.78
C GLN A 231 5.13 -14.33 8.09
N ILE A 232 5.60 -13.23 8.72
CA ILE A 232 6.99 -13.09 9.14
C ILE A 232 7.34 -14.18 10.17
N PHE A 233 6.49 -14.40 11.18
CA PHE A 233 6.69 -15.44 12.19
C PHE A 233 6.76 -16.86 11.59
N PHE A 234 5.85 -17.22 10.69
CA PHE A 234 5.90 -18.52 10.01
C PHE A 234 7.17 -18.65 9.15
N ASN A 235 7.52 -17.64 8.35
CA ASN A 235 8.71 -17.68 7.50
C ASN A 235 10.02 -17.82 8.31
N LEU A 236 10.14 -17.12 9.44
CA LEU A 236 11.29 -17.26 10.36
C LEU A 236 11.33 -18.66 11.00
N SER A 237 10.18 -19.16 11.44
CA SER A 237 10.06 -20.49 12.08
C SER A 237 10.48 -21.62 11.13
N TYR A 238 10.12 -21.56 9.84
CA TYR A 238 10.56 -22.54 8.85
C TYR A 238 12.01 -22.33 8.36
N SER A 239 12.52 -21.10 8.40
CA SER A 239 13.92 -20.81 8.03
C SER A 239 14.92 -21.35 9.07
N GLY A 240 14.58 -21.29 10.37
CA GLY A 240 15.42 -21.81 11.45
C GLY A 240 15.57 -23.34 11.47
N ILE A 241 14.63 -24.08 10.87
CA ILE A 241 14.64 -25.56 10.84
C ILE A 241 15.67 -26.10 9.82
N ASN A 242 16.04 -25.32 8.80
CA ASN A 242 16.94 -25.75 7.72
C ASN A 242 18.42 -25.35 7.92
N GLN A 243 18.78 -24.66 9.02
CA GLN A 243 20.17 -24.24 9.31
C GLN A 243 20.90 -25.13 10.34
N LYS A 244 20.52 -26.42 10.42
CA LYS A 244 21.35 -27.47 11.02
C LYS A 244 21.59 -28.62 10.04
N THR A 245 22.37 -28.35 9.01
CA THR A 245 23.17 -29.39 8.37
C THR A 245 24.63 -28.94 8.41
N ASP A 246 25.44 -29.67 9.18
CA ASP A 246 26.86 -29.38 9.34
C ASP A 246 27.61 -29.45 8.01
N ASN A 247 28.68 -28.65 7.94
CA ASN A 247 29.58 -28.61 6.79
C ASN A 247 30.16 -30.00 6.51
N ASN A 248 29.85 -30.55 5.33
CA ASN A 248 30.64 -31.62 4.74
C ASN A 248 30.72 -31.40 3.22
N PRO A 249 31.89 -31.04 2.66
CA PRO A 249 32.04 -30.83 1.23
C PRO A 249 32.09 -32.17 0.48
N SER A 250 31.68 -32.15 -0.79
CA SER A 250 31.78 -33.27 -1.74
C SER A 250 30.92 -34.51 -1.46
N ALA A 251 29.72 -34.52 -2.06
CA ALA A 251 29.18 -35.74 -2.66
C ALA A 251 28.48 -35.39 -3.99
N PHE A 252 28.89 -36.05 -5.07
CA PHE A 252 28.23 -35.94 -6.38
C PHE A 252 26.72 -36.23 -6.24
N GLN A 253 25.88 -35.39 -6.83
CA GLN A 253 24.44 -35.66 -6.92
C GLN A 253 24.19 -36.86 -7.84
N THR A 254 24.17 -38.07 -7.28
CA THR A 254 23.69 -39.25 -8.00
C THR A 254 22.19 -39.06 -8.29
N PRO A 255 21.73 -39.29 -9.54
CA PRO A 255 20.32 -39.14 -9.89
C PRO A 255 19.45 -40.06 -9.04
N ARG A 256 18.44 -39.49 -8.37
CA ARG A 256 17.54 -40.23 -7.48
C ARG A 256 16.79 -41.30 -8.28
N ARG A 257 17.02 -42.57 -7.94
CA ARG A 257 16.39 -43.71 -8.63
C ARG A 257 14.88 -43.69 -8.46
N TYR A 258 14.16 -43.92 -9.56
CA TYR A 258 12.69 -44.03 -9.59
C TYR A 258 12.19 -45.14 -8.66
N CYS A 259 11.22 -44.82 -7.81
CA CYS A 259 10.61 -45.78 -6.91
C CYS A 259 9.33 -46.37 -7.49
N TYR A 260 9.36 -47.65 -7.83
CA TYR A 260 8.20 -48.36 -8.37
C TYR A 260 6.97 -48.37 -7.43
N TYR A 261 7.16 -48.28 -6.11
CA TYR A 261 6.06 -48.27 -5.14
C TYR A 261 5.30 -46.93 -5.11
N HIS A 262 6.01 -45.81 -5.23
CA HIS A 262 5.42 -44.46 -5.23
C HIS A 262 5.17 -43.89 -6.63
N LYS A 263 5.79 -44.47 -7.66
CA LYS A 263 5.86 -43.96 -9.04
C LYS A 263 6.48 -42.55 -9.15
N THR A 264 7.40 -42.21 -8.24
CA THR A 264 8.09 -40.91 -8.19
C THR A 264 9.60 -41.05 -7.97
N ASN A 265 10.34 -39.99 -8.34
CA ASN A 265 11.76 -39.82 -7.99
C ASN A 265 11.97 -39.11 -6.63
N PHE A 266 10.87 -38.76 -5.94
CA PHE A 266 10.85 -38.02 -4.68
C PHE A 266 9.96 -38.75 -3.68
N HIS A 267 10.56 -39.29 -2.61
CA HIS A 267 9.88 -39.94 -1.49
C HIS A 267 10.79 -39.97 -0.26
N ASP A 268 10.22 -40.05 0.94
CA ASP A 268 10.96 -40.37 2.17
C ASP A 268 11.25 -41.88 2.22
N ALA A 269 12.45 -42.25 2.67
CA ALA A 269 12.85 -43.65 2.87
C ALA A 269 11.96 -44.38 3.91
N LYS A 270 11.34 -43.64 4.85
CA LYS A 270 10.38 -44.19 5.82
C LYS A 270 9.12 -44.72 5.15
N ASP A 271 8.48 -43.91 4.31
CA ASP A 271 7.26 -44.30 3.58
C ASP A 271 7.52 -45.46 2.60
N CYS A 272 8.70 -45.48 1.99
CA CYS A 272 9.11 -46.54 1.06
C CYS A 272 9.24 -47.89 1.76
N LYS A 273 9.82 -47.93 2.97
CA LYS A 273 9.86 -49.15 3.79
C LYS A 273 8.46 -49.61 4.20
N TYR A 274 7.56 -48.68 4.55
CA TYR A 274 6.18 -49.00 4.93
C TYR A 274 5.38 -49.62 3.77
N LEU A 275 5.48 -49.07 2.56
CA LEU A 275 4.82 -49.68 1.39
C LEU A 275 5.46 -51.00 0.96
N GLN A 276 6.78 -51.17 1.12
CA GLN A 276 7.44 -52.46 0.87
C GLN A 276 6.97 -53.57 1.83
N THR A 277 6.85 -53.29 3.13
CA THR A 277 6.37 -54.29 4.10
C THR A 277 4.89 -54.61 3.88
N LYS A 278 4.06 -53.61 3.60
CA LYS A 278 2.63 -53.79 3.28
C LYS A 278 2.44 -54.61 1.98
N GLY A 279 3.25 -54.37 0.96
CA GLY A 279 3.25 -55.14 -0.29
C GLY A 279 3.64 -56.62 -0.10
N LYS A 280 4.65 -56.90 0.74
CA LYS A 280 5.06 -58.29 1.07
C LYS A 280 3.98 -59.04 1.84
N HIS A 281 3.32 -58.38 2.80
CA HIS A 281 2.26 -58.99 3.60
C HIS A 281 1.00 -59.35 2.77
N LEU A 282 0.73 -58.60 1.69
CA LEU A 282 -0.36 -58.91 0.75
C LEU A 282 -0.05 -60.08 -0.19
N GLN A 283 1.23 -60.39 -0.43
CA GLN A 283 1.62 -61.55 -1.25
C GLN A 283 1.61 -62.86 -0.45
N SER A 284 2.07 -62.85 0.81
CA SER A 284 1.98 -64.04 1.68
C SER A 284 0.53 -64.43 1.97
N SER A 285 -0.37 -63.47 2.22
CA SER A 285 -1.80 -63.76 2.42
C SER A 285 -2.50 -64.35 1.19
N LYS A 286 -2.06 -64.04 -0.03
CA LYS A 286 -2.63 -64.64 -1.26
C LYS A 286 -2.15 -66.08 -1.52
N GLN A 287 -0.92 -66.41 -1.14
CA GLN A 287 -0.44 -67.80 -1.23
C GLN A 287 -1.09 -68.70 -0.18
N ALA A 288 -1.40 -68.18 1.02
CA ALA A 288 -2.12 -68.94 2.05
C ALA A 288 -3.58 -69.27 1.67
N PHE A 289 -4.27 -68.39 0.95
CA PHE A 289 -5.68 -68.58 0.55
C PHE A 289 -5.91 -69.47 -0.67
N SER A 290 -4.84 -69.90 -1.36
CA SER A 290 -4.95 -70.70 -2.60
C SER A 290 -4.84 -72.22 -2.36
N ALA A 291 -4.74 -72.67 -1.10
CA ALA A 291 -4.48 -74.06 -0.73
C ALA A 291 -5.65 -74.76 -0.01
N THR A 292 -6.76 -74.06 0.23
CA THR A 292 -7.95 -74.61 0.90
C THR A 292 -9.22 -74.05 0.29
N CYS A 293 -9.83 -74.81 -0.62
CA CYS A 293 -11.27 -74.95 -0.90
C CYS A 293 -11.48 -75.46 -2.33
N ASP A 294 -11.12 -76.73 -2.56
CA ASP A 294 -11.90 -77.55 -3.48
C ASP A 294 -13.29 -77.83 -2.87
N THR A 295 -14.24 -78.13 -3.75
CA THR A 295 -15.62 -78.57 -3.50
C THR A 295 -16.73 -77.52 -3.30
N ASN A 296 -17.75 -77.70 -4.15
CA ASN A 296 -19.17 -77.33 -4.00
C ASN A 296 -19.55 -75.85 -4.15
N GLY A 297 -20.06 -75.50 -5.34
CA GLY A 297 -20.70 -74.21 -5.60
C GLY A 297 -22.18 -74.18 -5.25
N PHE A 298 -22.75 -72.97 -5.20
CA PHE A 298 -24.18 -72.70 -5.34
C PHE A 298 -24.36 -71.33 -6.03
N THR A 299 -25.50 -71.16 -6.70
CA THR A 299 -25.77 -70.08 -7.67
C THR A 299 -26.21 -68.75 -7.05
N LEU A 300 -26.11 -67.68 -7.85
CA LEU A 300 -26.70 -66.36 -7.58
C LEU A 300 -28.21 -66.46 -7.29
N ASP A 301 -28.71 -65.61 -6.39
CA ASP A 301 -29.70 -64.57 -6.75
C ASP A 301 -30.07 -63.66 -5.56
N ASN A 302 -30.66 -62.49 -5.89
CA ASN A 302 -31.34 -61.50 -5.03
C ASN A 302 -30.49 -60.41 -4.34
N LEU A 303 -30.60 -59.19 -4.88
CA LEU A 303 -30.29 -57.92 -4.22
C LEU A 303 -31.30 -56.86 -4.68
N PRO A 304 -32.19 -56.33 -3.82
CA PRO A 304 -33.23 -55.39 -4.24
C PRO A 304 -32.72 -53.94 -4.27
N THR A 305 -32.98 -53.24 -5.38
CA THR A 305 -32.76 -51.80 -5.53
C THR A 305 -33.85 -50.96 -4.87
N THR A 306 -33.48 -49.98 -4.05
CA THR A 306 -34.37 -48.89 -3.60
C THR A 306 -34.03 -47.57 -4.31
N LYS A 307 -35.07 -46.83 -4.72
CA LYS A 307 -34.98 -45.66 -5.60
C LYS A 307 -34.94 -44.35 -4.81
N PHE A 308 -34.29 -43.34 -5.41
CA PHE A 308 -34.38 -41.94 -5.01
C PHE A 308 -35.81 -41.39 -5.15
N GLN A 309 -36.16 -40.45 -4.27
CA GLN A 309 -37.14 -39.39 -4.55
C GLN A 309 -36.60 -38.05 -4.05
N THR A 310 -36.53 -37.07 -4.95
CA THR A 310 -36.23 -35.66 -4.69
C THR A 310 -37.53 -34.87 -4.69
N ASN A 311 -37.72 -33.97 -3.73
CA ASN A 311 -38.84 -33.02 -3.72
C ASN A 311 -38.33 -31.59 -3.78
N ASP A 312 -38.50 -30.96 -4.94
CA ASP A 312 -38.38 -29.51 -5.09
C ASP A 312 -39.57 -28.81 -4.41
N LYS A 313 -39.31 -27.69 -3.73
CA LYS A 313 -40.33 -26.65 -3.53
C LYS A 313 -39.73 -25.26 -3.73
N ILE A 314 -40.10 -24.69 -4.88
CA ILE A 314 -40.01 -23.26 -5.17
C ILE A 314 -41.03 -22.53 -4.29
N LEU A 315 -40.64 -21.38 -3.72
CA LEU A 315 -41.58 -20.41 -3.17
C LEU A 315 -41.10 -18.99 -3.53
N THR A 316 -41.78 -18.41 -4.51
CA THR A 316 -41.74 -16.98 -4.82
C THR A 316 -42.83 -16.27 -4.01
N LEU A 317 -42.44 -15.23 -3.28
CA LEU A 317 -43.17 -13.96 -3.15
C LEU A 317 -42.19 -12.88 -2.65
#